data_AF-A0A7W4V0A3-F1
#
_entry.id   AF-A0A7W4V0A3-F1
#
_cell.length_a   1.000
_cell.length_b   1.000
_cell.length_c   1.000
_cell.angle_alpha   90.00
_cell.angle_beta   90.00
_cell.angle_gamma   90.00
#
_symmetry.space_group_name_H-M   'P 1'
#
loop_
_entity.id
_entity.type
_entity.pdbx_description
1 polymer ?
#
loop_
_entity_poly.entity_id
_entity_poly.type
_entity_poly.pdbx_seq_one_letter_code
_entity_poly.pdbx_strand_id
1 'polypeptide(L)'
;MPARVVLVARSHAYGLRAAQAAATQWAAGLVPHVELLGLVLVADAPGRLPRPLRDLAQVVGGGVPRTWNVPWVESWRLGEPPALADAPREVHRLVDELSALVTPGATGTTYRKEQR
;
A
#
# COMPACT_ATOMS: atom_id res chain seq x y z
N MET A 1 -15.05 15.91 -4.84
CA MET A 1 -14.65 14.53 -5.22
C MET A 1 -13.89 13.93 -4.06
N PRO A 2 -14.04 12.62 -3.75
CA PRO A 2 -13.24 11.98 -2.72
C PRO A 2 -11.75 12.07 -3.06
N ALA A 3 -10.91 12.23 -2.05
CA ALA A 3 -9.47 12.21 -2.18
C ALA A 3 -9.02 10.77 -2.44
N ARG A 4 -8.27 10.55 -3.52
CA ARG A 4 -7.61 9.28 -3.83
C ARG A 4 -6.42 9.11 -2.90
N VAL A 5 -6.42 8.06 -2.10
CA VAL A 5 -5.41 7.81 -1.06
C VAL A 5 -4.78 6.45 -1.25
N VAL A 6 -3.47 6.38 -1.03
CA VAL A 6 -2.72 5.13 -0.89
C VAL A 6 -2.13 5.10 0.51
N LEU A 7 -2.31 4.00 1.24
CA LEU A 7 -1.60 3.78 2.49
C LEU A 7 -0.18 3.30 2.17
N VAL A 8 0.82 3.79 2.90
CA VAL A 8 2.20 3.33 2.77
C VAL A 8 2.71 2.95 4.16
N ALA A 9 3.30 1.77 4.28
CA ALA A 9 3.90 1.32 5.51
C ALA A 9 5.15 0.49 5.25
N ARG A 10 6.12 0.58 6.16
CA ARG A 10 7.25 -0.36 6.19
C ARG A 10 6.80 -1.69 6.82
N SER A 11 7.35 -2.81 6.37
CA SER A 11 6.98 -4.17 6.82
C SER A 11 7.37 -4.55 8.26
N HIS A 12 7.86 -3.61 9.06
CA HIS A 12 8.02 -3.76 10.51
C HIS A 12 6.70 -3.68 11.30
N ALA A 13 6.72 -4.17 12.54
CA ALA A 13 5.51 -4.29 13.38
C ALA A 13 4.72 -2.98 13.56
N TYR A 14 5.40 -1.85 13.83
CA TYR A 14 4.75 -0.57 14.04
C TYR A 14 4.06 -0.07 12.77
N GLY A 15 4.74 -0.13 11.63
CA GLY A 15 4.18 0.27 10.33
C GLY A 15 2.97 -0.57 9.94
N LEU A 16 3.05 -1.89 10.11
CA LEU A 16 1.92 -2.78 9.81
C LEU A 16 0.72 -2.52 10.72
N ARG A 17 0.92 -2.27 12.02
CA ARG A 17 -0.17 -1.91 12.94
C ARG A 17 -0.79 -0.56 12.60
N ALA A 18 0.01 0.43 12.21
CA ALA A 18 -0.50 1.72 11.77
C ALA A 18 -1.34 1.58 10.48
N ALA A 19 -0.87 0.78 9.51
CA ALA A 19 -1.64 0.47 8.31
C ALA A 19 -2.95 -0.26 8.64
N GLN A 20 -2.92 -1.20 9.59
CA GLN A 20 -4.13 -1.89 10.06
C GLN A 20 -5.15 -0.92 10.65
N ALA A 21 -4.72 0.01 11.49
CA ALA A 21 -5.59 1.00 12.10
C ALA A 21 -6.24 1.90 11.04
N ALA A 22 -5.45 2.40 10.08
CA ALA A 22 -5.95 3.22 8.98
C ALA A 22 -6.92 2.45 8.07
N ALA A 23 -6.60 1.19 7.72
CA ALA A 23 -7.48 0.33 6.93
C ALA A 23 -8.80 0.05 7.68
N THR A 24 -8.74 -0.12 8.99
CA THR A 24 -9.93 -0.31 9.85
C THR A 24 -10.81 0.95 9.88
N GLN A 25 -10.22 2.13 10.01
CA GLN A 25 -10.95 3.40 9.95
C GLN A 25 -11.64 3.60 8.61
N TRP A 26 -10.96 3.27 7.51
CA TRP A 26 -11.54 3.29 6.16
C TRP A 26 -12.70 2.30 6.02
N ALA A 27 -12.49 1.04 6.41
CA ALA A 27 -13.51 0.00 6.32
C ALA A 27 -14.74 0.29 7.19
N ALA A 28 -14.56 0.97 8.32
CA ALA A 28 -15.64 1.42 9.20
C ALA A 28 -16.38 2.68 8.68
N GLY A 29 -15.97 3.26 7.54
CA GLY A 29 -16.58 4.45 6.97
C GLY A 29 -16.27 5.75 7.74
N LEU A 30 -15.25 5.74 8.61
CA LEU A 30 -14.88 6.90 9.43
C LEU A 30 -14.16 8.01 8.65
N VAL A 31 -13.83 7.76 7.38
CA VAL A 31 -13.17 8.70 6.46
C VAL A 31 -13.99 8.87 5.16
N PRO A 32 -15.15 9.54 5.22
CA PRO A 32 -16.16 9.54 4.15
C PRO A 32 -15.74 10.26 2.85
N HIS A 33 -14.59 10.94 2.84
CA HIS A 33 -14.05 11.64 1.68
C HIS A 33 -12.80 10.97 1.12
N VAL A 34 -12.56 9.70 1.46
CA VAL A 34 -11.38 8.93 1.02
C VAL A 34 -11.80 7.80 0.09
N GLU A 35 -11.22 7.82 -1.11
CA GLU A 35 -11.17 6.68 -2.01
C GLU A 35 -9.82 5.97 -1.80
N LEU A 36 -9.83 4.90 -0.99
CA LEU A 36 -8.62 4.12 -0.76
C LEU A 36 -8.29 3.28 -2.00
N LEU A 37 -7.15 3.53 -2.63
CA LEU A 37 -6.68 2.78 -3.80
C LEU A 37 -5.98 1.47 -3.42
N GLY A 38 -5.33 1.42 -2.26
CA GLY A 38 -4.65 0.24 -1.74
C GLY A 38 -3.56 0.56 -0.72
N LEU A 39 -2.71 -0.44 -0.45
CA LEU A 39 -1.59 -0.41 0.49
C LEU A 39 -0.27 -0.72 -0.22
N VAL A 40 0.75 0.11 0.01
CA VAL A 40 2.13 -0.16 -0.39
C VAL A 40 2.92 -0.58 0.84
N LEU A 41 3.44 -1.81 0.81
CA LEU A 41 4.34 -2.35 1.82
C LEU A 41 5.78 -2.23 1.33
N VAL A 42 6.56 -1.40 2.01
CA VAL A 42 7.99 -1.23 1.74
C VAL A 42 8.79 -2.14 2.66
N ALA A 43 9.71 -2.93 2.12
CA ALA A 43 10.58 -3.78 2.93
C ALA A 43 11.32 -2.96 3.99
N ASP A 44 11.29 -3.42 5.24
CA ASP A 44 11.96 -2.75 6.37
C ASP A 44 13.44 -3.11 6.49
N ALA A 45 13.83 -4.27 5.94
CA ALA A 45 15.18 -4.80 5.90
C ALA A 45 15.36 -5.72 4.67
N PRO A 46 16.60 -6.02 4.24
CA PRO A 46 16.84 -7.01 3.19
C PRO A 46 16.44 -8.43 3.64
N GLY A 47 16.14 -9.28 2.65
CA GLY A 47 15.87 -10.69 2.88
C GLY A 47 14.40 -11.00 3.19
N ARG A 48 14.17 -12.17 3.80
CA ARG A 48 12.82 -12.68 4.04
C ARG A 48 12.22 -12.08 5.30
N LEU A 49 11.05 -11.46 5.16
CA LEU A 49 10.28 -10.95 6.28
C LEU A 49 9.98 -12.08 7.30
N PRO A 50 10.21 -11.91 8.62
CA PRO A 50 9.87 -12.91 9.64
C PRO A 50 8.41 -13.34 9.61
N ARG A 51 8.12 -14.60 9.99
CA ARG A 51 6.76 -15.17 9.90
C ARG A 51 5.68 -14.30 10.56
N PRO A 52 5.83 -13.82 11.80
CA PRO A 52 4.79 -13.00 12.42
C PRO A 52 4.48 -11.71 11.66
N LEU A 53 5.49 -11.10 11.04
CA LEU A 53 5.32 -9.89 10.24
C LEU A 53 4.67 -10.19 8.89
N ARG A 54 5.00 -11.32 8.25
CA ARG A 54 4.30 -11.77 7.04
C ARG A 54 2.83 -12.06 7.31
N ASP A 55 2.54 -12.75 8.39
CA ASP A 55 1.17 -13.11 8.76
C ASP A 55 0.34 -11.82 9.03
N LEU A 56 0.92 -10.85 9.74
CA LEU A 56 0.30 -9.54 9.93
C LEU A 56 0.13 -8.79 8.60
N ALA A 57 1.13 -8.75 7.73
CA ALA A 57 1.05 -8.10 6.42
C ALA A 57 -0.07 -8.71 5.54
N GLN A 58 -0.26 -10.04 5.59
CA GLN A 58 -1.37 -10.71 4.91
C GLN A 58 -2.73 -10.31 5.46
N VAL A 59 -2.88 -10.24 6.79
CA VAL A 59 -4.12 -9.79 7.44
C VAL A 59 -4.46 -8.36 7.04
N VAL A 60 -3.49 -7.44 7.11
CA VAL A 60 -3.72 -6.04 6.73
C VAL A 60 -4.01 -5.93 5.23
N GLY A 61 -3.26 -6.63 4.39
CA GLY A 61 -3.43 -6.61 2.93
C GLY A 61 -4.79 -7.15 2.47
N GLY A 62 -5.36 -8.12 3.18
CA GLY A 62 -6.70 -8.64 2.90
C GLY A 62 -7.84 -7.67 3.27
N GLY A 63 -7.56 -6.63 4.05
CA GLY A 63 -8.51 -5.60 4.48
C GLY A 63 -8.62 -4.39 3.56
N VAL A 64 -7.78 -4.30 2.52
CA VAL A 64 -7.72 -3.17 1.59
C VAL A 64 -7.98 -3.62 0.15
N PRO A 65 -8.32 -2.72 -0.79
CA PRO A 65 -8.64 -3.13 -2.16
C PRO A 65 -7.51 -3.84 -2.89
N ARG A 66 -6.27 -3.39 -2.69
CA ARG A 66 -5.05 -3.90 -3.33
C ARG A 66 -3.84 -3.72 -2.43
N THR A 67 -2.84 -4.57 -2.63
CA THR A 67 -1.55 -4.48 -1.93
C THR A 67 -0.40 -4.58 -2.94
N TRP A 68 0.55 -3.66 -2.85
CA TRP A 68 1.82 -3.69 -3.57
C TRP A 68 2.97 -3.90 -2.59
N ASN A 69 4.02 -4.59 -3.04
CA ASN A 69 5.23 -4.77 -2.25
C ASN A 69 6.39 -4.07 -2.96
N VAL A 70 7.10 -3.22 -2.23
CA VAL A 70 8.34 -2.58 -2.69
C VAL A 70 9.50 -3.27 -1.98
N PRO A 71 10.42 -3.92 -2.71
CA PRO A 71 11.52 -4.65 -2.11
C PRO A 71 12.53 -3.71 -1.46
N TRP A 72 13.48 -4.29 -0.73
CA TRP A 72 14.61 -3.54 -0.19
C TRP A 72 15.54 -3.09 -1.30
N VAL A 73 15.87 -1.81 -1.34
CA VAL A 73 16.85 -1.22 -2.26
C VAL A 73 17.88 -0.47 -1.43
N GLU A 74 19.12 -0.98 -1.38
CA GLU A 74 20.16 -0.44 -0.49
C GLU A 74 20.50 1.02 -0.81
N SER A 75 20.60 1.39 -2.10
CA SER A 75 20.95 2.74 -2.53
C SER A 75 19.99 3.81 -2.01
N TRP A 76 18.69 3.51 -1.89
CA TRP A 76 17.71 4.46 -1.35
C TRP A 76 17.95 4.81 0.13
N ARG A 77 18.59 3.92 0.90
CA ARG A 77 18.98 4.20 2.29
C ARG A 77 20.15 5.18 2.36
N LEU A 78 21.00 5.19 1.34
CA LEU A 78 22.17 6.07 1.23
C LEU A 78 21.80 7.49 0.77
N GLY A 79 20.50 7.78 0.61
CA GLY A 79 20.01 9.09 0.21
C GLY A 79 20.08 9.33 -1.31
N GLU A 80 20.41 8.31 -2.10
CA GLU A 80 20.30 8.39 -3.55
C GLU A 80 18.83 8.55 -3.93
N PRO A 81 18.47 9.63 -4.66
CA PRO A 81 17.09 9.83 -5.07
C PRO A 81 16.62 8.66 -5.95
N PRO A 82 15.47 8.03 -5.65
CA PRO A 82 14.97 6.93 -6.45
C PRO A 82 14.66 7.42 -7.87
N ALA A 83 15.37 6.87 -8.86
CA ALA A 83 15.06 7.04 -10.27
C ALA A 83 14.24 5.85 -10.76
N LEU A 84 13.13 6.11 -11.47
CA LEU A 84 12.28 5.04 -11.98
C LEU A 84 13.02 4.12 -12.97
N ALA A 85 14.00 4.65 -13.72
CA ALA A 85 14.80 3.87 -14.67
C ALA A 85 15.62 2.74 -14.02
N ASP A 86 16.03 2.94 -12.76
CA ASP A 86 16.88 2.01 -12.00
C ASP A 86 16.09 1.25 -10.92
N ALA A 87 14.76 1.42 -10.90
CA ALA A 87 13.91 0.85 -9.87
C ALA A 87 13.62 -0.65 -10.12
N PRO A 88 13.40 -1.44 -9.05
CA PRO A 88 12.92 -2.81 -9.20
C PRO A 88 11.61 -2.89 -9.99
N ARG A 89 11.39 -3.98 -10.72
CA ARG A 89 10.16 -4.22 -11.51
C ARG A 89 8.88 -4.05 -10.70
N GLU A 90 8.91 -4.35 -9.41
CA GLU A 90 7.77 -4.19 -8.51
C GLU A 90 7.36 -2.72 -8.34
N VAL A 91 8.33 -1.81 -8.42
CA VAL A 91 8.12 -0.35 -8.37
C VAL A 91 7.56 0.15 -9.69
N HIS A 92 8.09 -0.33 -10.83
CA HIS A 92 7.48 -0.03 -12.13
C HIS A 92 6.01 -0.44 -12.17
N ARG A 93 5.73 -1.68 -11.79
CA ARG A 93 4.36 -2.20 -11.71
C ARG A 93 3.48 -1.36 -10.78
N LEU A 94 3.98 -0.96 -9.62
CA LEU A 94 3.28 -0.07 -8.70
C LEU A 94 2.94 1.27 -9.37
N VAL A 95 3.90 1.90 -10.04
CA VAL A 95 3.72 3.19 -10.72
C VAL A 95 2.74 3.08 -11.88
N ASP A 96 2.83 2.03 -12.69
CA ASP A 96 1.92 1.79 -13.81
C ASP A 96 0.48 1.60 -13.32
N GLU A 97 0.29 0.72 -12.32
CA GLU A 97 -1.03 0.47 -11.74
C GLU A 97 -1.60 1.72 -11.05
N LEU A 98 -0.80 2.50 -10.32
CA LEU A 98 -1.26 3.75 -9.71
C LEU A 98 -1.59 4.81 -10.77
N SER A 99 -0.79 4.94 -11.82
CA SER A 99 -1.05 5.89 -12.91
C SER A 99 -2.37 5.57 -13.61
N ALA A 100 -2.65 4.29 -13.85
CA ALA A 100 -3.92 3.83 -14.40
C ALA A 100 -5.11 4.17 -13.49
N LEU A 101 -4.94 4.14 -12.16
CA LEU A 101 -6.00 4.48 -11.20
C LEU A 101 -6.22 5.96 -10.99
N VAL A 102 -5.16 6.76 -11.08
CA VAL A 102 -5.21 8.20 -10.88
C VAL A 102 -5.66 8.92 -12.15
N THR A 103 -5.64 8.26 -13.31
CA THR A 103 -6.18 8.80 -14.56
C THR A 103 -7.70 9.08 -14.41
N PRO A 104 -8.20 10.26 -14.82
CA PRO A 104 -9.61 10.60 -14.76
C PRO A 104 -10.46 9.57 -15.53
N GLY A 105 -11.58 9.13 -14.96
CA GLY A 105 -12.48 8.13 -15.57
C GLY A 105 -12.18 6.67 -15.21
N ALA A 106 -11.03 6.38 -14.59
CA ALA A 106 -10.81 5.09 -13.94
C ALA A 106 -11.78 5.00 -12.75
N THR A 107 -12.80 4.14 -12.88
CA THR A 107 -13.71 3.83 -11.78
C THR A 107 -12.90 3.03 -10.78
N GLY A 108 -12.38 3.68 -9.74
CA GLY A 108 -11.81 2.94 -8.63
C GLY A 108 -12.91 2.06 -8.08
N THR A 109 -12.60 0.77 -7.99
CA THR A 109 -13.52 -0.27 -7.51
C THR A 109 -14.15 0.23 -6.23
N THR A 110 -15.42 0.67 -6.32
CA THR A 110 -16.18 1.10 -5.16
C THR A 110 -16.34 -0.14 -4.31
N TYR A 111 -15.51 -0.28 -3.27
CA TYR A 111 -15.53 -1.42 -2.36
C TYR A 111 -16.79 -1.31 -1.50
N ARG A 112 -17.89 -1.73 -2.10
CA ARG A 112 -19.20 -1.83 -1.47
C ARG A 112 -19.21 -3.15 -0.69
N LYS A 113 -18.64 -3.16 0.51
CA LYS A 113 -19.10 -4.11 1.53
C LYS A 113 -20.40 -3.56 2.10
N GLU A 114 -21.48 -3.79 1.35
CA GLU A 114 -22.83 -3.72 1.89
C GLU A 114 -22.96 -4.76 3.01
N GLN A 115 -23.32 -4.24 4.18
CA GLN A 115 -24.27 -4.78 5.14
C GLN A 115 -24.31 -6.31 5.31
N ARG A 116 -23.80 -6.76 6.46
CA ARG A 116 -24.44 -7.83 7.21
C ARG A 116 -24.38 -7.52 8.70
#